data_AF-A0A359LQP8-F1
#
_entry.id   AF-A0A359LQP8-F1
#
_cell.length_a   1.000
_cell.length_b   1.000
_cell.length_c   1.000
_cell.angle_alpha   90.00
_cell.angle_beta   90.00
_cell.angle_gamma   90.00
#
_symmetry.space_group_name_H-M   'P 1'
#
loop_
_entity.id
_entity.type
_entity.pdbx_description
1 polymer ?
#
loop_
_entity_poly.entity_id
_entity_poly.type
_entity_poly.pdbx_seq_one_letter_code
_entity_poly.pdbx_strand_id
1 'polypeptide(L)' 'MDDVDAVQASIARTMLESGDFVTARLNGIVYLEKPPLKYWLIAASFALFGPHDWAARLPVALAAVLLCWVTARFA' A
#
# COMPACT_ATOMS: atom_id res chain seq x y z
N MET A 1 -6.13 -1.78 14.66
CA MET A 1 -6.18 -1.43 13.24
C MET A 1 -6.96 -0.14 13.21
N ASP A 2 -6.32 0.99 12.94
CA ASP A 2 -7.09 2.23 12.75
C ASP A 2 -7.97 2.06 11.50
N ASP A 3 -9.19 2.60 11.51
CA ASP A 3 -10.16 2.44 10.41
C ASP A 3 -9.54 2.77 9.05
N VAL A 4 -8.64 3.74 9.02
CA VAL A 4 -7.90 4.18 7.82
C VAL A 4 -7.00 3.10 7.21
N ASP A 5 -6.38 2.24 8.01
CA ASP A 5 -5.49 1.18 7.52
C ASP A 5 -6.29 0.04 6.89
N ALA A 6 -7.42 -0.31 7.49
CA ALA A 6 -8.35 -1.30 6.94
C ALA A 6 -8.94 -0.84 5.60
N VAL A 7 -9.31 0.43 5.50
CA VAL A 7 -9.78 1.06 4.26
C VAL A 7 -8.68 1.03 3.19
N GLN A 8 -7.44 1.33 3.54
CA GLN A 8 -6.33 1.28 2.58
C GLN A 8 -6.02 -0.14 2.09
N ALA A 9 -6.07 -1.13 2.97
CA ALA A 9 -5.86 -2.53 2.63
C ALA A 9 -6.97 -3.04 1.69
N SER A 10 -8.23 -2.71 1.96
CA SER A 10 -9.36 -3.09 1.09
C SER A 10 -9.30 -2.44 -0.29
N ILE A 11 -8.92 -1.16 -0.39
CA ILE A 11 -8.69 -0.48 -1.68
C ILE A 11 -7.56 -1.17 -2.45
N ALA A 12 -6.42 -1.40 -1.79
CA ALA A 12 -5.27 -2.03 -2.42
C ALA A 12 -5.62 -3.44 -2.95
N ARG A 13 -6.39 -4.21 -2.18
CA ARG A 13 -6.90 -5.52 -2.61
C ARG A 13 -7.84 -5.40 -3.81
N THR A 14 -8.77 -4.46 -3.78
CA THR A 14 -9.72 -4.24 -4.88
C THR A 14 -9.02 -3.80 -6.16
N MET A 15 -8.00 -2.94 -6.06
CA MET A 15 -7.16 -2.53 -7.20
C MET A 15 -6.38 -3.71 -7.80
N LEU A 16 -5.91 -4.62 -6.95
CA LEU A 16 -5.18 -5.82 -7.36
C LEU A 16 -6.08 -6.85 -8.04
N GLU A 17 -7.28 -7.07 -7.50
CA GLU A 17 -8.30 -7.95 -8.10
C GLU A 17 -8.87 -7.36 -9.39
N SER A 18 -9.03 -6.03 -9.48
CA SER A 18 -9.60 -5.36 -10.66
C SER A 18 -8.57 -5.09 -11.77
N GLY A 19 -7.27 -5.07 -11.45
CA GLY A 19 -6.19 -4.69 -12.38
C GLY A 19 -6.14 -3.21 -12.76
N ASP A 20 -7.13 -2.41 -12.33
CA ASP A 20 -7.16 -0.96 -12.49
C ASP A 20 -6.43 -0.28 -11.32
N PHE A 21 -5.14 -0.03 -11.56
CA PHE A 21 -4.27 0.66 -10.60
C PHE A 21 -4.37 2.20 -10.69
N VAL A 22 -5.11 2.73 -11.67
CA VAL A 22 -5.27 4.18 -11.86
C VAL A 22 -6.44 4.70 -11.01
N THR A 23 -7.52 3.92 -10.96
CA THR A 23 -8.74 4.30 -10.26
C THR A 23 -8.84 3.54 -8.94
N ALA A 24 -8.34 4.12 -7.85
CA ALA A 24 -8.58 3.58 -6.51
C ALA A 24 -10.08 3.58 -6.22
N ARG A 25 -10.68 2.39 -6.06
CA ARG A 25 -12.11 2.23 -5.75
C ARG A 25 -12.26 1.57 -4.39
N LEU A 26 -13.10 2.17 -3.54
CA LEU A 26 -13.55 1.58 -2.28
C LEU A 26 -15.05 1.27 -2.43
N ASN A 27 -15.45 -0.01 -2.38
CA ASN A 27 -16.86 -0.42 -2.50
C ASN A 27 -17.60 0.18 -3.71
N GLY A 28 -16.91 0.34 -4.85
CA GLY A 28 -17.47 0.91 -6.08
C GLY A 28 -17.43 2.44 -6.18
N ILE A 29 -17.00 3.14 -5.13
CA ILE A 29 -16.81 4.60 -5.14
C ILE A 29 -15.35 4.92 -5.46
N VAL A 30 -15.13 5.82 -6.41
CA VAL A 30 -13.79 6.29 -6.78
C VAL A 30 -13.24 7.16 -5.63
N TYR A 31 -12.15 6.71 -5.03
CA TYR A 31 -11.49 7.33 -3.89
C TYR A 31 -10.14 7.92 -4.32
N LEU A 32 -10.19 9.08 -4.97
CA LEU A 32 -9.03 9.80 -5.54
C LEU A 32 -8.51 10.93 -4.63
N GLU A 33 -8.77 10.88 -3.32
CA GLU A 33 -8.33 11.94 -2.41
C GLU A 33 -6.82 11.96 -2.14
N LYS A 34 -6.13 10.83 -2.36
CA LYS A 34 -4.68 10.71 -2.10
C LYS A 34 -3.94 10.11 -3.29
N PRO A 35 -2.67 10.51 -3.51
CA PRO A 35 -1.86 9.97 -4.59
C PRO A 35 -1.76 8.43 -4.49
N PRO A 36 -1.84 7.71 -5.63
CA PRO A 36 -1.99 6.26 -5.67
C PRO A 36 -0.75 5.50 -5.16
N LEU A 37 0.37 6.18 -4.99
CA LEU A 37 1.67 5.62 -4.62
C LEU A 37 1.60 4.69 -3.39
N LYS A 38 0.90 5.11 -2.33
CA LYS A 38 0.75 4.26 -1.13
C LYS A 38 -0.02 2.98 -1.43
N TYR A 39 -1.12 3.08 -2.18
CA TYR A 39 -1.92 1.92 -2.54
C TYR A 39 -1.16 0.97 -3.46
N TRP A 40 -0.31 1.48 -4.36
CA TRP A 40 0.56 0.63 -5.19
C TRP A 40 1.60 -0.13 -4.37
N LEU A 41 2.22 0.51 -3.38
CA LEU A 41 3.16 -0.18 -2.49
C LEU A 41 2.48 -1.28 -1.66
N ILE A 42 1.27 -1.01 -1.15
CA ILE A 42 0.48 -2.01 -0.40
C ILE A 42 0.01 -3.13 -1.33
N ALA A 43 -0.49 -2.78 -2.52
CA ALA A 43 -0.92 -3.75 -3.53
C ALA A 43 0.25 -4.63 -4.01
N ALA A 44 1.44 -4.06 -4.28
CA ALA A 44 2.62 -4.84 -4.63
C ALA A 44 3.00 -5.83 -3.52
N SER A 45 2.89 -5.41 -2.26
CA SER A 45 3.12 -6.29 -1.11
C SER A 45 2.08 -7.41 -1.01
N PHE A 46 0.80 -7.10 -1.25
CA PHE A 46 -0.27 -8.10 -1.34
C PHE A 46 -0.15 -9.01 -2.56
N ALA A 47 0.42 -8.55 -3.67
CA ALA A 47 0.67 -9.38 -4.86
C ALA A 47 1.75 -10.44 -4.57
N LEU A 48 2.75 -10.08 -3.76
CA LEU A 48 3.90 -10.94 -3.46
C LEU A 48 3.63 -11.91 -2.30
N PHE A 49 2.85 -11.49 -1.30
CA PHE A 49 2.65 -12.25 -0.05
C PHE A 49 1.19 -12.64 0.23
N GLY A 50 0.24 -12.20 -0.61
CA GLY A 50 -1.19 -12.37 -0.37
C GLY A 50 -1.78 -11.34 0.62
N PRO A 51 -3.12 -11.30 0.77
CA PRO A 51 -3.83 -10.33 1.60
C PRO A 51 -3.70 -10.67 3.09
N HIS A 52 -2.54 -10.40 3.67
CA HIS A 52 -2.25 -10.60 5.09
C HIS A 52 -2.07 -9.25 5.81
N ASP A 53 -2.52 -9.13 7.05
CA ASP A 53 -2.39 -7.91 7.87
C ASP A 53 -0.95 -7.38 8.00
N TRP A 54 0.04 -8.28 8.02
CA TRP A 54 1.45 -7.91 8.08
C TRP A 54 2.00 -7.43 6.73
N ALA A 55 1.43 -7.88 5.61
CA ALA A 55 1.86 -7.49 4.27
C ALA A 55 1.53 -6.01 3.97
N ALA A 56 0.51 -5.44 4.61
CA ALA A 56 0.23 -4.00 4.52
C ALA A 56 1.33 -3.13 5.15
N ARG A 57 2.13 -3.69 6.08
CA ARG A 57 3.14 -2.96 6.87
C ARG A 57 4.55 -3.09 6.29
N LEU A 58 4.80 -4.16 5.55
CA LEU A 58 6.04 -4.42 4.82
C LEU A 58 6.57 -3.23 4.00
N PRO A 59 5.75 -2.55 3.17
CA PRO A 59 6.25 -1.43 2.38
C PRO A 59 6.74 -0.25 3.23
N VAL A 60 6.07 0.02 4.37
CA VAL A 60 6.50 1.05 5.32
C VAL A 60 7.79 0.64 6.04
N ALA A 61 7.90 -0.62 6.46
CA ALA A 61 9.10 -1.13 7.10
C ALA A 61 10.32 -1.07 6.15
N LEU A 62 10.14 -1.47 4.88
CA LEU A 62 11.19 -1.37 3.86
C LEU A 62 11.60 0.08 3.59
N ALA A 63 10.64 1.01 3.50
CA ALA A 63 10.93 2.43 3.31
C ALA A 63 11.74 3.01 4.48
N ALA A 64 11.42 2.63 5.72
CA ALA A 64 12.16 3.07 6.91
C ALA A 64 13.60 2.51 6.92
N VAL A 65 13.78 1.22 6.58
CA VAL A 65 15.11 0.60 6.48
C VAL A 65 15.94 1.25 5.37
N LEU A 66 15.34 1.50 4.19
CA LEU A 66 15.99 2.20 3.08
C LEU A 66 16.40 3.62 3.49
N LEU A 67 15.54 4.35 4.19
CA LEU A 67 15.86 5.69 4.67
C LEU A 67 17.06 5.65 5.62
N CYS A 68 17.05 4.77 6.64
CA CYS A 68 18.18 4.60 7.55
C CYS A 68 19.47 4.22 6.80
N TRP A 69 19.38 3.33 5.82
CA TRP A 69 20.54 2.91 5.02
C TRP A 69 21.10 4.06 4.16
N VAL A 70 20.22 4.81 3.51
CA VAL A 70 20.61 5.99 2.72
C VAL A 70 21.24 7.04 3.62
N THR A 71 20.64 7.36 4.78
CA THR A 71 21.21 8.31 5.74
C THR A 71 22.58 7.85 6.24
N ALA A 72 22.73 6.57 6.59
CA ALA A 72 24.02 6.01 7.00
C ALA A 72 25.07 5.98 5.88
N ARG A 73 24.65 5.95 4.61
CA ARG A 73 25.53 6.03 3.45
C ARG A 73 26.06 7.45 3.20
N PHE A 74 25.30 8.47 3.61
CA PHE A 74 25.63 9.89 3.48
C PHE A 74 26.33 10.48 4.71
N ALA A 75 26.35 9.76 5.84
CA ALA A 75 27.14 10.09 7.04
C ALA A 75 28.56 9.55 6.92
#